data_AF-A0A349JRN7-F1
#
_entry.id   AF-A0A349JRN7-F1
#
_cell.length_a   1.000
_cell.length_b   1.000
_cell.length_c   1.000
_cell.angle_alpha   90.00
_cell.angle_beta   90.00
_cell.angle_gamma   90.00
#
_symmetry.space_group_name_H-M   'P 1'
#
loop_
_entity.id
_entity.type
_entity.pdbx_description
1 polymer ?
#
loop_
_entity_poly.entity_id
_entity_poly.type
_entity_poly.pdbx_seq_one_letter_code
_entity_poly.pdbx_strand_id
1 'polypeptide(L)'
;MCASCHLTGWERYEDEASGQFLVRAVNDPGGSLNIDDDPEMDEINIGCENCHGPGSEHVANEGRSRFIVNPKFLSAERSSVVCGRCHDRRQGYGGETIGYTQALNEEGELARPGISRDQLITEYTDPIKKGPTMQGPGTENNIWPDDIHSSKPHQQYSDFLKSKMYRNDRLQVTCSDCHDMHGGTPYPRSLIHDPDDSGSPLCQRCHQVDVLSHMETELNAKMKGEQTRCIDCHMPGTSNTGGIAGDFGRMIETPPYANAAEEENNAYWEGPINSHVFDVPLKTNVGVSGVSPGRAMPVPYTAACGTCHIVSELPFR
;
A
#
# COMPACT_ATOMS: atom_id res chain seq x y z
N MET A 1 -8.81 9.32 12.42
CA MET A 1 -9.99 8.45 12.51
C MET A 1 -9.73 7.23 11.64
N CYS A 2 -9.78 6.02 12.20
CA CYS A 2 -9.44 4.76 11.50
C CYS A 2 -10.65 4.15 10.76
N ALA A 3 -11.86 4.50 11.21
CA ALA A 3 -13.12 3.88 10.86
C ALA A 3 -13.40 3.72 9.34
N SER A 4 -13.15 4.74 8.52
CA SER A 4 -13.54 4.70 7.09
C SER A 4 -12.86 3.62 6.25
N CYS A 5 -11.72 3.09 6.69
CA CYS A 5 -10.98 2.03 6.01
C CYS A 5 -11.10 0.69 6.74
N HIS A 6 -11.89 0.63 7.81
CA HIS A 6 -12.03 -0.54 8.65
C HIS A 6 -13.49 -0.94 8.87
N LEU A 7 -14.46 -0.02 8.78
CA LEU A 7 -15.89 -0.28 8.95
C LEU A 7 -16.59 -0.45 7.61
N THR A 8 -17.40 -1.49 7.44
CA THR A 8 -18.28 -1.61 6.28
C THR A 8 -19.49 -0.72 6.42
N GLY A 9 -19.88 -0.07 5.31
CA GLY A 9 -21.02 0.84 5.31
C GLY A 9 -20.83 2.09 6.18
N TRP A 10 -19.58 2.49 6.39
CA TRP A 10 -19.21 3.66 7.19
C TRP A 10 -20.12 4.85 6.90
N GLU A 11 -20.65 5.43 7.97
CA GLU A 11 -21.36 6.71 7.97
C GLU A 11 -20.92 7.54 9.18
N ARG A 12 -20.77 8.86 8.99
CA ARG A 12 -20.50 9.81 10.07
C ARG A 12 -21.76 10.60 10.40
N TYR A 13 -22.00 10.82 11.68
CA TYR A 13 -23.07 11.68 12.17
C TYR A 13 -22.58 12.53 13.35
N GLU A 14 -23.25 13.65 13.61
CA GLU A 14 -23.01 14.46 14.80
C GLU A 14 -23.98 14.03 15.90
N ASP A 15 -23.45 13.66 17.06
CA ASP A 15 -24.25 13.32 18.22
C ASP A 15 -24.80 14.60 18.86
N GLU A 16 -26.12 14.75 18.93
CA GLU A 16 -26.77 15.96 19.43
C GLU A 16 -26.47 16.22 20.92
N ALA A 17 -26.18 15.18 21.70
CA ALA A 17 -25.94 15.30 23.13
C ALA A 17 -24.52 15.82 23.45
N SER A 18 -23.52 15.34 22.71
CA SER A 18 -22.10 15.65 22.94
C SER A 18 -21.52 16.67 21.95
N GLY A 19 -22.18 16.90 20.81
CA GLY A 19 -21.65 17.67 19.68
C GLY A 19 -20.43 17.01 19.03
N GLN A 20 -20.20 15.72 19.27
CA GLN A 20 -19.08 14.97 18.70
C GLN A 20 -19.49 14.28 17.40
N PHE A 21 -18.55 14.18 16.45
CA PHE A 21 -18.72 13.31 15.30
C PHE A 21 -18.50 11.85 15.69
N LEU A 22 -19.57 11.06 15.60
CA LEU A 22 -19.56 9.61 15.76
C LEU A 22 -19.64 8.92 14.41
N VAL A 23 -19.43 7.61 14.42
CA VAL A 23 -19.48 6.76 13.23
C VAL A 23 -20.28 5.51 13.50
N ARG A 24 -20.86 4.97 12.43
CA ARG A 24 -21.63 3.72 12.41
C ARG A 24 -21.19 2.86 11.23
N ALA A 25 -21.45 1.57 11.34
CA ALA A 25 -21.21 0.58 10.30
C ALA A 25 -22.54 -0.01 9.86
N VAL A 26 -22.51 -0.91 8.88
CA VAL A 26 -23.69 -1.70 8.53
C VAL A 26 -23.88 -2.83 9.55
N ASN A 27 -25.12 -3.01 9.96
CA ASN A 27 -25.53 -4.07 10.86
C ASN A 27 -25.33 -5.45 10.20
N ASP A 28 -24.69 -6.35 10.93
CA ASP A 28 -24.48 -7.75 10.59
C ASP A 28 -24.76 -8.61 11.84
N PRO A 29 -25.76 -9.51 11.82
CA PRO A 29 -25.99 -10.46 12.92
C PRO A 29 -24.78 -11.34 13.25
N GLY A 30 -23.86 -11.54 12.30
CA GLY A 30 -22.57 -12.21 12.50
C GLY A 30 -21.43 -11.27 12.90
N GLY A 31 -21.72 -9.99 13.11
CA GLY A 31 -20.77 -8.92 13.40
C GLY A 31 -19.97 -9.15 14.68
N SER A 32 -18.76 -8.60 14.72
CA SER A 32 -17.79 -8.87 15.79
C SER A 32 -17.87 -7.92 16.97
N LEU A 33 -18.36 -6.69 16.75
CA LEU A 33 -18.55 -5.68 17.79
C LEU A 33 -19.83 -4.91 17.52
N ASN A 34 -20.34 -4.22 18.52
CA ASN A 34 -21.40 -3.22 18.38
C ASN A 34 -20.78 -1.88 18.78
N ILE A 35 -20.76 -0.90 17.87
CA ILE A 35 -20.07 0.38 18.04
C ILE A 35 -21.00 1.58 18.22
N ASP A 36 -22.30 1.41 18.00
CA ASP A 36 -23.31 2.47 18.10
C ASP A 36 -24.41 2.16 19.14
N ASP A 37 -24.22 1.11 19.93
CA ASP A 37 -25.07 0.64 21.04
C ASP A 37 -26.53 0.34 20.61
N ASP A 38 -26.75 -0.03 19.34
CA ASP A 38 -28.04 -0.50 18.85
C ASP A 38 -28.31 -1.99 19.20
N PRO A 39 -29.47 -2.59 18.88
CA PRO A 39 -29.73 -4.00 19.21
C PRO A 39 -28.97 -5.04 18.37
N GLU A 40 -28.32 -4.63 17.29
CA GLU A 40 -27.64 -5.49 16.32
C GLU A 40 -26.11 -5.40 16.49
N MET A 41 -25.37 -6.28 15.83
CA MET A 41 -23.90 -6.23 15.81
C MET A 41 -23.48 -5.58 14.48
N ASP A 42 -22.24 -5.10 14.40
CA ASP A 42 -21.72 -4.34 13.27
C ASP A 42 -20.66 -5.11 12.47
N GLU A 43 -20.60 -4.82 11.16
CA GLU A 43 -19.54 -5.26 10.26
C GLU A 43 -18.29 -4.36 10.34
N ILE A 44 -17.47 -4.57 11.38
CA ILE A 44 -16.28 -3.77 11.72
C ILE A 44 -15.02 -4.10 10.90
N ASN A 45 -15.13 -4.95 9.89
CA ASN A 45 -14.02 -5.30 8.99
C ASN A 45 -14.32 -4.89 7.56
N ILE A 46 -13.39 -5.13 6.64
CA ILE A 46 -13.62 -4.97 5.20
C ILE A 46 -14.57 -6.07 4.71
N GLY A 47 -15.85 -5.72 4.65
CA GLY A 47 -16.95 -6.52 4.13
C GLY A 47 -17.27 -6.28 2.66
N CYS A 48 -18.35 -6.91 2.21
CA CYS A 48 -18.78 -6.89 0.80
C CYS A 48 -18.92 -5.46 0.28
N GLU A 49 -19.63 -4.61 1.02
CA GLU A 49 -20.02 -3.28 0.56
C GLU A 49 -18.86 -2.29 0.48
N ASN A 50 -17.73 -2.58 1.13
CA ASN A 50 -16.52 -1.78 0.96
C ASN A 50 -16.01 -1.81 -0.47
N CYS A 51 -16.10 -2.95 -1.17
CA CYS A 51 -15.64 -3.08 -2.56
C CYS A 51 -16.79 -3.00 -3.57
N HIS A 52 -17.98 -3.40 -3.15
CA HIS A 52 -19.15 -3.59 -4.01
C HIS A 52 -20.20 -2.48 -3.88
N GLY A 53 -20.09 -1.63 -2.85
CA GLY A 53 -21.05 -0.57 -2.54
C GLY A 53 -22.27 -1.10 -1.78
N PRO A 54 -23.21 -0.21 -1.40
CA PRO A 54 -24.40 -0.60 -0.65
C PRO A 54 -25.23 -1.67 -1.39
N GLY A 55 -25.52 -2.77 -0.70
CA GLY A 55 -26.19 -3.95 -1.24
C GLY A 55 -27.71 -3.94 -1.11
N SER A 56 -28.30 -2.92 -0.49
CA SER A 56 -29.75 -2.83 -0.24
C SER A 56 -30.59 -2.99 -1.52
N GLU A 57 -30.22 -2.28 -2.59
CA GLU A 57 -30.89 -2.41 -3.89
C GLU A 57 -30.65 -3.77 -4.55
N HIS A 58 -29.47 -4.35 -4.36
CA HIS A 58 -29.16 -5.70 -4.85
C HIS A 58 -30.07 -6.75 -4.20
N VAL A 59 -30.23 -6.70 -2.89
CA VAL A 59 -31.11 -7.61 -2.13
C VAL A 59 -32.58 -7.37 -2.46
N ALA A 60 -33.03 -6.12 -2.48
CA ALA A 60 -34.42 -5.75 -2.81
C ALA A 60 -34.84 -6.20 -4.22
N ASN A 61 -33.88 -6.38 -5.12
CA ASN A 61 -34.11 -6.81 -6.49
C ASN A 61 -33.65 -8.26 -6.74
N GLU A 62 -33.90 -9.18 -5.79
CA GLU A 62 -33.68 -10.62 -5.96
C GLU A 62 -32.20 -10.99 -6.24
N GLY A 63 -31.24 -10.22 -5.71
CA GLY A 63 -29.82 -10.47 -5.92
C GLY A 63 -29.34 -10.15 -7.34
N ARG A 64 -30.01 -9.23 -8.05
CA ARG A 64 -29.58 -8.85 -9.41
C ARG A 64 -28.27 -8.06 -9.37
N SER A 65 -27.26 -8.54 -10.09
CA SER A 65 -25.90 -7.98 -10.10
C SER A 65 -25.79 -6.56 -10.67
N ARG A 66 -26.78 -6.09 -11.44
CA ARG A 66 -26.76 -4.71 -11.99
C ARG A 66 -26.83 -3.62 -10.92
N PHE A 67 -27.26 -3.95 -9.71
CA PHE A 67 -27.42 -3.03 -8.58
C PHE A 67 -26.22 -3.02 -7.64
N ILE A 68 -25.16 -3.76 -7.96
CA ILE A 68 -23.95 -3.83 -7.17
C ILE A 68 -22.74 -3.57 -8.06
N VAL A 69 -21.74 -2.86 -7.55
CA VAL A 69 -20.49 -2.66 -8.29
C VAL A 69 -19.81 -4.01 -8.43
N ASN A 70 -19.23 -4.29 -9.59
CA ASN A 70 -18.34 -5.43 -9.76
C ASN A 70 -17.02 -4.94 -10.36
N PRO A 71 -15.91 -4.96 -9.59
CA PRO A 71 -14.60 -4.47 -10.05
C PRO A 71 -14.14 -5.08 -11.38
N LYS A 72 -14.55 -6.31 -11.70
CA LYS A 72 -14.23 -6.99 -12.98
C LYS A 72 -14.79 -6.28 -14.21
N PHE A 73 -15.89 -5.53 -14.07
CA PHE A 73 -16.53 -4.80 -15.17
C PHE A 73 -16.18 -3.31 -15.20
N LEU A 74 -15.26 -2.87 -14.34
CA LEU A 74 -14.75 -1.51 -14.33
C LEU A 74 -13.56 -1.35 -15.28
N SER A 75 -13.27 -0.11 -15.69
CA SER A 75 -11.97 0.20 -16.28
C SER A 75 -10.86 -0.10 -15.25
N ALA A 76 -9.64 -0.39 -15.72
CA ALA A 76 -8.51 -0.67 -14.83
C ALA A 76 -8.31 0.43 -13.77
N GLU A 77 -8.40 1.70 -14.21
CA GLU A 77 -8.40 2.87 -13.34
C GLU A 77 -9.47 2.81 -12.24
N ARG A 78 -10.75 2.60 -12.61
CA ARG A 78 -11.87 2.54 -11.65
C ARG A 78 -11.78 1.34 -10.72
N SER A 79 -11.26 0.21 -11.21
CA SER A 79 -10.98 -0.98 -10.39
C SER A 79 -9.92 -0.67 -9.32
N SER A 80 -8.79 -0.06 -9.71
CA SER A 80 -7.74 0.34 -8.77
C SER A 80 -8.19 1.41 -7.76
N VAL A 81 -9.12 2.31 -8.14
CA VAL A 81 -9.71 3.29 -7.22
C VAL A 81 -10.42 2.64 -6.04
N VAL A 82 -11.00 1.44 -6.20
CA VAL A 82 -11.63 0.71 -5.08
C VAL A 82 -10.64 0.51 -3.94
N CYS A 83 -9.42 0.06 -4.25
CA CYS A 83 -8.33 -0.12 -3.28
C CYS A 83 -7.75 1.23 -2.86
N GLY A 84 -7.64 2.16 -3.81
CA GLY A 84 -7.10 3.49 -3.60
C GLY A 84 -7.83 4.27 -2.53
N ARG A 85 -9.13 4.01 -2.29
CA ARG A 85 -9.93 4.62 -1.21
C ARG A 85 -9.31 4.46 0.19
N CYS A 86 -8.52 3.40 0.41
CA CYS A 86 -7.90 3.10 1.70
C CYS A 86 -6.37 2.98 1.63
N HIS A 87 -5.83 2.43 0.55
CA HIS A 87 -4.38 2.21 0.35
C HIS A 87 -3.67 3.44 -0.24
N ASP A 88 -4.11 4.63 0.17
CA ASP A 88 -3.49 5.90 -0.18
C ASP A 88 -3.47 6.81 1.05
N ARG A 89 -2.50 7.72 1.07
CA ARG A 89 -2.34 8.75 2.10
C ARG A 89 -2.86 10.13 1.75
N ARG A 90 -3.58 10.29 0.63
CA ARG A 90 -4.31 11.54 0.33
C ARG A 90 -5.34 11.85 1.43
N GLN A 91 -5.60 13.14 1.67
CA GLN A 91 -6.57 13.58 2.67
C GLN A 91 -7.83 14.11 1.99
N GLY A 92 -9.01 13.65 2.42
CA GLY A 92 -10.31 14.19 2.02
C GLY A 92 -10.74 15.40 2.86
N TYR A 93 -11.96 15.87 2.60
CA TYR A 93 -12.56 17.03 3.25
C TYR A 93 -13.13 16.62 4.62
N GLY A 94 -12.25 16.48 5.61
CA GLY A 94 -12.58 15.98 6.96
C GLY A 94 -12.59 17.02 8.08
N GLY A 95 -12.41 18.31 7.78
CA GLY A 95 -12.26 19.39 8.76
C GLY A 95 -10.85 19.52 9.37
N GLU A 96 -10.64 20.45 10.31
CA GLU A 96 -9.34 20.68 10.98
C GLU A 96 -8.86 19.47 11.81
N THR A 97 -9.77 18.59 12.25
CA THR A 97 -9.51 17.62 13.33
C THR A 97 -9.13 16.21 12.87
N ILE A 98 -8.96 15.91 11.58
CA ILE A 98 -8.65 14.53 11.17
C ILE A 98 -7.43 14.47 10.24
N GLY A 99 -6.24 14.38 10.84
CA GLY A 99 -4.96 14.16 10.17
C GLY A 99 -4.78 12.77 9.55
N TYR A 100 -5.84 12.12 9.04
CA TYR A 100 -5.76 10.80 8.41
C TYR A 100 -6.62 10.68 7.15
N THR A 101 -6.30 9.66 6.34
CA THR A 101 -6.27 9.69 4.87
C THR A 101 -7.56 9.22 4.21
N GLN A 102 -8.67 9.68 4.79
CA GLN A 102 -10.02 9.26 4.40
C GLN A 102 -10.48 10.04 3.17
N ALA A 103 -11.03 9.36 2.17
CA ALA A 103 -11.56 9.99 0.96
C ALA A 103 -12.99 10.50 1.19
N LEU A 104 -13.14 11.52 2.04
CA LEU A 104 -14.42 12.18 2.32
C LEU A 104 -14.64 13.39 1.40
N ASN A 105 -15.88 13.64 0.97
CA ASN A 105 -16.29 14.90 0.33
C ASN A 105 -16.63 15.97 1.37
N GLU A 106 -16.96 17.18 0.93
CA GLU A 106 -17.25 18.33 1.80
C GLU A 106 -18.46 18.07 2.72
N GLU A 107 -19.39 17.25 2.26
CA GLU A 107 -20.57 16.81 3.00
C GLU A 107 -20.24 15.74 4.06
N GLY A 108 -19.04 15.16 4.04
CA GLY A 108 -18.62 14.12 4.96
C GLY A 108 -18.91 12.70 4.53
N GLU A 109 -19.32 12.48 3.29
CA GLU A 109 -19.60 11.17 2.72
C GLU A 109 -18.31 10.52 2.23
N LEU A 110 -18.16 9.22 2.49
CA LEU A 110 -17.05 8.45 1.98
C LEU A 110 -17.26 8.16 0.49
N ALA A 111 -16.19 8.34 -0.29
CA ALA A 111 -16.13 7.95 -1.69
C ALA A 111 -16.74 6.55 -1.87
N ARG A 112 -17.65 6.37 -2.84
CA ARG A 112 -18.23 5.05 -3.13
C ARG A 112 -17.29 4.23 -4.02
N PRO A 113 -17.31 2.89 -3.93
CA PRO A 113 -16.53 2.06 -4.85
C PRO A 113 -17.02 2.24 -6.29
N GLY A 114 -16.09 2.11 -7.25
CA GLY A 114 -16.40 2.22 -8.67
C GLY A 114 -16.47 3.63 -9.23
N ILE A 115 -16.22 4.70 -8.45
CA ILE A 115 -16.04 6.04 -9.01
C ILE A 115 -14.76 6.15 -9.85
N SER A 116 -14.64 7.19 -10.69
CA SER A 116 -13.40 7.47 -11.41
C SER A 116 -12.32 8.04 -10.49
N ARG A 117 -11.06 7.99 -10.92
CA ARG A 117 -9.96 8.63 -10.20
C ARG A 117 -10.10 10.14 -10.24
N ASP A 118 -10.62 10.68 -11.34
CA ASP A 118 -10.95 12.11 -11.46
C ASP A 118 -11.92 12.51 -10.34
N GLN A 119 -13.05 11.83 -10.23
CA GLN A 119 -14.05 12.08 -9.19
C GLN A 119 -13.46 11.95 -7.78
N LEU A 120 -12.66 10.91 -7.52
CA LEU A 120 -11.98 10.72 -6.24
C LEU A 120 -11.09 11.91 -5.85
N ILE A 121 -10.44 12.55 -6.83
CA ILE A 121 -9.50 13.67 -6.60
C ILE A 121 -10.22 15.02 -6.54
N THR A 122 -11.28 15.20 -7.33
CA THR A 122 -12.00 16.47 -7.40
C THR A 122 -12.99 16.62 -6.27
N GLU A 123 -13.70 15.54 -5.91
CA GLU A 123 -14.80 15.59 -4.94
C GLU A 123 -14.41 15.06 -3.56
N TYR A 124 -13.46 14.12 -3.46
CA TYR A 124 -13.16 13.40 -2.21
C TYR A 124 -11.72 13.60 -1.71
N THR A 125 -11.01 14.61 -2.23
CA THR A 125 -9.64 14.95 -1.83
C THR A 125 -9.48 16.45 -1.67
N ASP A 126 -9.02 16.88 -0.49
CA ASP A 126 -8.74 18.28 -0.17
C ASP A 126 -7.64 18.83 -1.11
N PRO A 127 -7.89 19.93 -1.86
CA PRO A 127 -6.98 20.48 -2.85
C PRO A 127 -5.67 21.01 -2.29
N ILE A 128 -5.66 21.45 -1.03
CA ILE A 128 -4.47 21.94 -0.33
C ILE A 128 -3.60 20.77 0.11
N LYS A 129 -4.20 19.57 0.21
CA LYS A 129 -3.57 18.34 0.70
C LYS A 129 -3.46 17.24 -0.37
N LYS A 130 -3.37 17.67 -1.65
CA LYS A 130 -3.21 16.80 -2.82
C LYS A 130 -1.77 16.29 -2.94
N GLY A 131 -1.43 15.25 -2.20
CA GLY A 131 -0.23 14.47 -2.53
C GLY A 131 0.25 13.46 -1.49
N PRO A 132 1.04 12.45 -1.91
CA PRO A 132 1.82 11.60 -1.00
C PRO A 132 2.93 12.39 -0.28
N THR A 133 3.09 13.67 -0.61
CA THR A 133 4.07 14.64 -0.10
C THR A 133 3.55 15.43 1.10
N MET A 134 2.45 15.01 1.72
CA MET A 134 2.03 15.65 2.97
C MET A 134 3.07 15.38 4.06
N GLN A 135 3.40 16.42 4.81
CA GLN A 135 3.91 16.27 6.16
C GLN A 135 2.83 15.53 6.97
N GLY A 136 3.19 14.49 7.73
CA GLY A 136 2.26 13.75 8.59
C GLY A 136 1.65 14.65 9.68
N PRO A 137 1.12 14.07 10.78
CA PRO A 137 0.72 14.85 11.95
C PRO A 137 1.87 15.71 12.57
N GLY A 138 3.10 15.62 12.04
CA GLY A 138 4.26 16.49 12.29
C GLY A 138 5.01 16.83 10.99
N THR A 139 6.25 17.32 11.05
CA THR A 139 7.08 17.77 9.89
C THR A 139 7.58 16.65 8.94
N GLU A 140 7.03 15.44 9.05
CA GLU A 140 7.57 14.23 8.42
C GLU A 140 6.94 13.92 7.06
N ASN A 141 7.74 13.80 6.01
CA ASN A 141 7.24 13.47 4.68
C ASN A 141 6.68 12.02 4.63
N ASN A 142 5.52 11.82 4.01
CA ASN A 142 4.99 10.48 3.71
C ASN A 142 5.67 9.82 2.48
N ILE A 143 6.72 10.44 1.96
CA ILE A 143 7.47 9.99 0.80
C ILE A 143 8.97 10.16 1.05
N TRP A 144 9.79 9.30 0.45
CA TRP A 144 11.23 9.46 0.48
C TRP A 144 11.68 10.67 -0.35
N PRO A 145 12.90 11.20 -0.13
CA PRO A 145 13.41 12.38 -0.84
C PRO A 145 13.50 12.25 -2.36
N ASP A 146 13.34 11.05 -2.90
CA ASP A 146 13.32 10.81 -4.35
C ASP A 146 11.97 11.14 -5.01
N ASP A 147 10.95 11.49 -4.22
CA ASP A 147 9.59 11.82 -4.66
C ASP A 147 8.86 10.67 -5.41
N ILE A 148 9.42 9.47 -5.35
CA ILE A 148 8.90 8.27 -6.01
C ILE A 148 8.36 7.30 -4.97
N HIS A 149 9.18 6.91 -3.99
CA HIS A 149 8.88 5.80 -3.09
C HIS A 149 8.20 6.28 -1.81
N SER A 150 7.10 5.62 -1.46
CA SER A 150 6.43 5.86 -0.18
C SER A 150 7.28 5.41 1.02
N SER A 151 7.17 6.14 2.12
CA SER A 151 7.94 5.89 3.36
C SER A 151 7.07 5.50 4.56
N LYS A 152 5.74 5.61 4.44
CA LYS A 152 4.76 5.35 5.49
C LYS A 152 3.80 4.23 5.08
N PRO A 153 3.02 3.65 6.01
CA PRO A 153 2.16 2.52 5.65
C PRO A 153 0.99 2.98 4.80
N HIS A 154 0.29 2.01 4.19
CA HIS A 154 -0.96 2.20 3.41
C HIS A 154 -0.83 3.15 2.21
N GLN A 155 0.27 3.05 1.46
CA GLN A 155 0.56 3.87 0.27
C GLN A 155 0.75 3.06 -1.02
N GLN A 156 0.27 1.81 -1.04
CA GLN A 156 0.44 0.91 -2.18
C GLN A 156 -0.22 1.47 -3.44
N TYR A 157 -1.38 2.13 -3.32
CA TYR A 157 -2.04 2.75 -4.48
C TYR A 157 -1.25 3.95 -5.02
N SER A 158 -0.73 4.81 -4.14
CA SER A 158 0.08 5.97 -4.58
C SER A 158 1.37 5.55 -5.27
N ASP A 159 2.03 4.49 -4.79
CA ASP A 159 3.17 3.87 -5.48
C ASP A 159 2.74 3.27 -6.83
N PHE A 160 1.65 2.50 -6.83
CA PHE A 160 1.14 1.84 -8.03
C PHE A 160 0.83 2.81 -9.15
N LEU A 161 0.23 3.97 -8.84
CA LEU A 161 -0.06 5.03 -9.82
C LEU A 161 1.19 5.57 -10.53
N LYS A 162 2.38 5.45 -9.93
CA LYS A 162 3.66 5.86 -10.49
C LYS A 162 4.33 4.75 -11.30
N SER A 163 3.94 3.51 -11.09
CA SER A 163 4.51 2.34 -11.75
C SER A 163 4.18 2.26 -13.24
N LYS A 164 5.01 1.51 -13.97
CA LYS A 164 4.71 1.09 -15.36
C LYS A 164 3.55 0.10 -15.42
N MET A 165 3.21 -0.59 -14.33
CA MET A 165 2.07 -1.51 -14.28
C MET A 165 0.75 -0.74 -14.47
N TYR A 166 0.62 0.43 -13.83
CA TYR A 166 -0.53 1.30 -14.00
C TYR A 166 -0.49 2.09 -15.33
N ARG A 167 0.70 2.49 -15.80
CA ARG A 167 0.90 3.30 -17.01
C ARG A 167 1.80 2.57 -18.02
N ASN A 168 1.18 1.83 -18.93
CA ASN A 168 1.86 1.25 -20.09
C ASN A 168 0.93 1.18 -21.31
N ASP A 169 1.52 0.80 -22.44
CA ASP A 169 0.91 0.69 -23.77
C ASP A 169 0.42 -0.73 -24.12
N ARG A 170 0.47 -1.67 -23.17
CA ARG A 170 0.16 -3.10 -23.41
C ARG A 170 -1.08 -3.57 -22.65
N LEU A 171 -1.02 -3.59 -21.33
CA LEU A 171 -2.04 -4.10 -20.43
C LEU A 171 -2.07 -3.20 -19.19
N GLN A 172 -3.18 -2.51 -18.98
CA GLN A 172 -3.39 -1.76 -17.75
C GLN A 172 -3.68 -2.73 -16.62
N VAL A 173 -2.66 -2.98 -15.80
CA VAL A 173 -2.73 -3.89 -14.66
C VAL A 173 -3.52 -3.23 -13.53
N THR A 174 -4.15 -4.04 -12.70
CA THR A 174 -4.92 -3.66 -11.52
C THR A 174 -4.45 -4.46 -10.29
N CYS A 175 -4.95 -4.08 -9.12
CA CYS A 175 -4.60 -4.77 -7.87
C CYS A 175 -5.01 -6.26 -7.91
N SER A 176 -6.14 -6.57 -8.54
CA SER A 176 -6.68 -7.93 -8.64
C SER A 176 -5.95 -8.83 -9.63
N ASP A 177 -5.02 -8.29 -10.42
CA ASP A 177 -4.15 -9.11 -11.25
C ASP A 177 -3.08 -9.84 -10.42
N CYS A 178 -2.83 -9.40 -9.18
CA CYS A 178 -1.87 -9.98 -8.25
C CYS A 178 -2.52 -10.43 -6.92
N HIS A 179 -3.60 -9.79 -6.49
CA HIS A 179 -4.29 -10.07 -5.23
C HIS A 179 -5.67 -10.70 -5.46
N ASP A 180 -6.00 -11.70 -4.64
CA ASP A 180 -7.36 -12.18 -4.47
C ASP A 180 -8.13 -11.25 -3.52
N MET A 181 -9.15 -10.58 -4.05
CA MET A 181 -9.96 -9.62 -3.30
C MET A 181 -10.92 -10.28 -2.31
N HIS A 182 -11.22 -11.57 -2.48
CA HIS A 182 -12.04 -12.34 -1.55
C HIS A 182 -11.19 -13.14 -0.54
N GLY A 183 -9.86 -13.09 -0.68
CA GLY A 183 -8.94 -13.80 0.17
C GLY A 183 -8.99 -15.32 -0.06
N GLY A 184 -8.74 -16.09 1.00
CA GLY A 184 -8.80 -17.56 0.94
C GLY A 184 -7.61 -18.21 0.21
N THR A 185 -6.63 -17.43 -0.23
CA THR A 185 -5.36 -17.96 -0.73
C THR A 185 -4.44 -18.28 0.46
N PRO A 186 -3.55 -19.28 0.33
CA PRO A 186 -2.58 -19.60 1.37
C PRO A 186 -1.43 -18.58 1.44
N TYR A 187 -1.39 -17.62 0.51
CA TYR A 187 -0.28 -16.69 0.35
C TYR A 187 -0.51 -15.42 1.16
N PRO A 188 0.54 -14.87 1.81
CA PRO A 188 0.42 -13.63 2.56
C PRO A 188 -0.17 -12.50 1.73
N ARG A 189 -0.92 -11.59 2.39
CA ARG A 189 -1.52 -10.40 1.75
C ARG A 189 -2.51 -10.77 0.62
N SER A 190 -3.11 -11.96 0.71
CA SER A 190 -4.07 -12.49 -0.25
C SER A 190 -3.54 -12.50 -1.68
N LEU A 191 -2.26 -12.81 -1.90
CA LEU A 191 -1.73 -12.93 -3.26
C LEU A 191 -2.35 -14.13 -3.98
N ILE A 192 -2.48 -14.09 -5.30
CA ILE A 192 -3.01 -15.22 -6.09
C ILE A 192 -1.97 -16.33 -6.34
N HIS A 193 -0.70 -16.02 -6.11
CA HIS A 193 0.44 -16.89 -6.30
C HIS A 193 1.50 -16.63 -5.22
N ASP A 194 2.33 -17.63 -4.96
CA ASP A 194 3.41 -17.55 -3.98
C ASP A 194 4.46 -16.50 -4.42
N PRO A 195 4.70 -15.44 -3.64
CA PRO A 195 5.79 -14.50 -3.92
C PRO A 195 7.17 -15.11 -3.70
N ASP A 196 7.27 -16.20 -2.95
CA ASP A 196 8.53 -16.86 -2.58
C ASP A 196 8.96 -17.96 -3.55
N ASP A 197 8.13 -18.27 -4.54
CA ASP A 197 8.44 -19.23 -5.60
C ASP A 197 9.49 -18.63 -6.56
N SER A 198 10.61 -19.35 -6.79
CA SER A 198 11.63 -19.00 -7.79
C SER A 198 11.10 -18.91 -9.22
N GLY A 199 10.05 -19.66 -9.54
CA GLY A 199 9.33 -19.52 -10.80
C GLY A 199 8.56 -18.20 -10.89
N SER A 200 8.43 -17.47 -9.78
CA SER A 200 7.75 -16.17 -9.67
C SER A 200 6.46 -16.08 -10.50
N PRO A 201 5.52 -17.04 -10.38
CA PRO A 201 4.32 -17.12 -11.22
C PRO A 201 3.45 -15.86 -11.13
N LEU A 202 3.54 -15.11 -10.03
CA LEU A 202 2.91 -13.81 -9.88
C LEU A 202 3.34 -12.82 -10.99
N CYS A 203 4.64 -12.74 -11.29
CA CYS A 203 5.23 -11.82 -12.26
C CYS A 203 5.30 -12.45 -13.65
N GLN A 204 5.65 -13.74 -13.73
CA GLN A 204 5.94 -14.41 -14.99
C GLN A 204 4.70 -14.64 -15.86
N ARG A 205 3.48 -14.56 -15.32
CA ARG A 205 2.24 -14.52 -16.13
C ARG A 205 2.28 -13.47 -17.26
N CYS A 206 2.97 -12.36 -17.03
CA CYS A 206 3.19 -11.32 -18.04
C CYS A 206 4.67 -11.18 -18.44
N HIS A 207 5.61 -11.43 -17.52
CA HIS A 207 7.05 -11.22 -17.73
C HIS A 207 7.78 -12.55 -17.94
N GLN A 208 7.83 -13.01 -19.19
CA GLN A 208 8.58 -14.21 -19.56
C GLN A 208 10.07 -13.87 -19.70
N VAL A 209 10.82 -14.01 -18.61
CA VAL A 209 12.27 -13.73 -18.56
C VAL A 209 13.01 -14.85 -17.83
N ASP A 210 14.20 -15.19 -18.31
CA ASP A 210 15.15 -15.98 -17.53
C ASP A 210 15.82 -15.06 -16.51
N VAL A 211 15.58 -15.31 -15.22
CA VAL A 211 16.01 -14.42 -14.12
C VAL A 211 17.54 -14.25 -14.12
N LEU A 212 18.31 -15.32 -14.35
CA LEU A 212 19.77 -15.24 -14.33
C LEU A 212 20.32 -14.38 -15.48
N SER A 213 19.80 -14.58 -16.69
CA SER A 213 20.19 -13.77 -17.87
C SER A 213 19.74 -12.32 -17.74
N HIS A 214 18.56 -12.10 -17.16
CA HIS A 214 18.06 -10.76 -16.85
C HIS A 214 18.99 -10.05 -15.86
N MET A 215 19.35 -10.70 -14.75
CA MET A 215 20.31 -10.15 -13.78
C MET A 215 21.68 -9.88 -14.38
N GLU A 216 22.20 -10.78 -15.21
CA GLU A 216 23.48 -10.56 -15.90
C GLU A 216 23.41 -9.35 -16.84
N THR A 217 22.27 -9.11 -17.48
CA THR A 217 22.08 -7.96 -18.37
C THR A 217 21.96 -6.65 -17.61
N GLU A 218 21.14 -6.60 -16.56
CA GLU A 218 20.85 -5.36 -15.82
C GLU A 218 21.95 -5.02 -14.81
N LEU A 219 22.53 -6.03 -14.14
CA LEU A 219 23.48 -5.84 -13.03
C LEU A 219 24.92 -6.24 -13.39
N ASN A 220 25.15 -6.85 -14.56
CA ASN A 220 26.45 -7.43 -14.92
C ASN A 220 27.00 -8.39 -13.83
N ALA A 221 26.08 -9.07 -13.14
CA ALA A 221 26.38 -9.98 -12.03
C ALA A 221 25.42 -11.18 -12.04
N LYS A 222 25.86 -12.29 -11.44
CA LYS A 222 25.05 -13.48 -11.18
C LYS A 222 25.05 -13.76 -9.69
N MET A 223 23.88 -14.03 -9.10
CA MET A 223 23.81 -14.55 -7.73
C MET A 223 24.44 -15.96 -7.68
N LYS A 224 25.16 -16.25 -6.60
CA LYS A 224 25.66 -17.59 -6.30
C LYS A 224 24.90 -18.15 -5.10
N GLY A 225 23.98 -19.09 -5.34
CA GLY A 225 23.21 -19.78 -4.31
C GLY A 225 21.91 -19.06 -3.90
N GLU A 226 20.89 -19.88 -3.59
CA GLU A 226 19.50 -19.52 -3.26
C GLU A 226 18.74 -18.67 -4.31
N GLN A 227 17.40 -18.77 -4.27
CA GLN A 227 16.47 -18.34 -5.32
C GLN A 227 16.30 -16.81 -5.33
N THR A 228 16.87 -16.09 -6.30
CA THR A 228 16.52 -14.68 -6.52
C THR A 228 15.05 -14.56 -6.93
N ARG A 229 14.28 -13.75 -6.22
CA ARG A 229 12.88 -13.46 -6.56
C ARG A 229 12.78 -12.08 -7.21
N CYS A 230 11.76 -11.87 -8.02
CA CYS A 230 11.52 -10.56 -8.64
C CYS A 230 11.33 -9.46 -7.58
N ILE A 231 10.63 -9.78 -6.50
CA ILE A 231 10.27 -8.82 -5.43
C ILE A 231 11.48 -8.34 -4.61
N ASP A 232 12.57 -9.10 -4.59
CA ASP A 232 13.79 -8.75 -3.84
C ASP A 232 14.44 -7.47 -4.38
N CYS A 233 14.29 -7.22 -5.69
CA CYS A 233 14.81 -6.04 -6.35
C CYS A 233 13.73 -5.06 -6.76
N HIS A 234 12.58 -5.53 -7.24
CA HIS A 234 11.53 -4.67 -7.80
C HIS A 234 10.52 -4.17 -6.77
N MET A 235 10.49 -4.73 -5.56
CA MET A 235 9.52 -4.35 -4.54
C MET A 235 10.19 -4.24 -3.16
N PRO A 236 11.24 -3.41 -2.99
CA PRO A 236 11.92 -3.26 -1.70
C PRO A 236 10.95 -2.78 -0.61
N GLY A 237 11.18 -3.19 0.63
CA GLY A 237 10.41 -2.78 1.80
C GLY A 237 10.65 -1.32 2.18
N THR A 238 10.08 -0.35 1.45
CA THR A 238 10.39 1.08 1.65
C THR A 238 9.58 1.74 2.77
N SER A 239 8.47 1.14 3.18
CA SER A 239 7.50 1.75 4.09
C SER A 239 7.51 1.08 5.46
N ASN A 240 7.64 1.88 6.51
CA ASN A 240 7.43 1.40 7.88
C ASN A 240 5.93 1.36 8.23
N THR A 241 5.56 0.55 9.22
CA THR A 241 4.23 0.62 9.83
C THR A 241 4.43 1.15 11.24
N GLY A 242 3.79 2.28 11.61
CA GLY A 242 3.90 2.84 12.95
C GLY A 242 3.45 1.85 14.02
N GLY A 243 4.39 1.11 14.59
CA GLY A 243 4.16 0.05 15.58
C GLY A 243 4.83 -1.31 15.29
N ILE A 244 5.21 -1.61 14.05
CA ILE A 244 6.06 -2.78 13.74
C ILE A 244 7.44 -2.22 13.42
N ALA A 245 8.44 -2.60 14.22
CA ALA A 245 9.83 -2.32 13.90
C ALA A 245 10.12 -2.98 12.55
N GLY A 246 10.70 -2.22 11.61
CA GLY A 246 11.28 -2.83 10.43
C GLY A 246 12.35 -3.84 10.83
N ASP A 247 12.73 -4.71 9.90
CA ASP A 247 13.85 -5.62 10.11
C ASP A 247 15.17 -4.89 9.82
N PHE A 248 16.26 -5.39 10.40
CA PHE A 248 17.58 -4.97 9.99
C PHE A 248 17.86 -5.47 8.57
N GLY A 249 18.22 -4.54 7.69
CA GLY A 249 18.82 -4.85 6.41
C GLY A 249 20.31 -5.20 6.58
N ARG A 250 21.14 -4.70 5.66
CA ARG A 250 22.59 -4.84 5.75
C ARG A 250 23.14 -4.10 6.98
N MET A 251 24.14 -4.69 7.62
CA MET A 251 24.93 -4.05 8.67
C MET A 251 26.35 -3.77 8.15
N ILE A 252 26.87 -2.57 8.39
CA ILE A 252 28.27 -2.19 8.09
C ILE A 252 29.21 -2.83 9.10
N GLU A 253 28.85 -2.73 10.38
CA GLU A 253 29.54 -3.35 11.50
C GLU A 253 28.60 -4.28 12.25
N THR A 254 29.14 -5.41 12.74
CA THR A 254 28.37 -6.39 13.51
C THR A 254 28.01 -5.83 14.89
N PRO A 255 26.74 -5.93 15.33
CA PRO A 255 26.35 -5.57 16.70
C PRO A 255 27.16 -6.35 17.77
N PRO A 256 27.21 -5.87 19.02
CA PRO A 256 26.37 -4.82 19.61
C PRO A 256 26.85 -3.40 19.30
N TYR A 257 25.90 -2.47 19.17
CA TYR A 257 26.16 -1.03 19.07
C TYR A 257 26.11 -0.40 20.47
N ALA A 258 26.97 0.58 20.75
CA ALA A 258 27.01 1.22 22.06
C ALA A 258 25.83 2.17 22.29
N ASN A 259 25.22 2.70 21.23
CA ASN A 259 24.07 3.61 21.31
C ASN A 259 23.31 3.71 19.96
N ALA A 260 22.17 4.40 19.98
CA ALA A 260 21.31 4.59 18.80
C ALA A 260 21.99 5.34 17.65
N ALA A 261 22.93 6.26 17.91
CA ALA A 261 23.64 6.96 16.84
C ALA A 261 24.65 6.02 16.14
N GLU A 262 25.28 5.12 16.88
CA GLU A 262 26.13 4.09 16.31
C GLU A 262 25.33 3.07 15.50
N GLU A 263 24.16 2.66 16.00
CA GLU A 263 23.22 1.83 15.24
C GLU A 263 22.76 2.53 13.96
N GLU A 264 22.35 3.80 14.03
CA GLU A 264 21.95 4.58 12.85
C GLU A 264 23.09 4.69 11.82
N ASN A 265 24.33 4.82 12.27
CA ASN A 265 25.48 4.93 11.37
C ASN A 265 25.92 3.58 10.77
N ASN A 266 25.44 2.45 11.30
CA ASN A 266 25.93 1.12 10.92
C ASN A 266 24.86 0.16 10.40
N ALA A 267 23.57 0.36 10.72
CA ALA A 267 22.51 -0.58 10.39
C ALA A 267 21.49 0.04 9.42
N TYR A 268 21.36 -0.58 8.24
CA TYR A 268 20.25 -0.29 7.33
C TYR A 268 18.97 -0.98 7.83
N TRP A 269 17.81 -0.47 7.41
CA TRP A 269 16.51 -1.03 7.75
C TRP A 269 15.75 -1.47 6.50
N GLU A 270 14.82 -2.40 6.71
CA GLU A 270 13.79 -2.77 5.75
C GLU A 270 12.41 -2.65 6.39
N GLY A 271 11.50 -2.00 5.68
CA GLY A 271 10.11 -1.86 6.07
C GLY A 271 9.28 -3.11 5.77
N PRO A 272 8.26 -3.43 6.57
CA PRO A 272 7.39 -4.59 6.36
C PRO A 272 6.41 -4.44 5.18
N ILE A 273 6.37 -3.26 4.54
CA ILE A 273 5.54 -2.97 3.37
C ILE A 273 6.44 -2.72 2.17
N ASN A 274 6.31 -3.61 1.18
CA ASN A 274 6.96 -3.52 -0.11
C ASN A 274 6.42 -2.35 -0.94
N SER A 275 7.32 -1.65 -1.62
CA SER A 275 6.96 -0.62 -2.60
C SER A 275 6.20 -1.25 -3.76
N HIS A 276 5.22 -0.51 -4.26
CA HIS A 276 4.42 -0.88 -5.43
C HIS A 276 4.79 -0.01 -6.67
N VAL A 277 6.00 0.54 -6.71
CA VAL A 277 6.52 1.25 -7.89
C VAL A 277 7.04 0.26 -8.95
N PHE A 278 7.43 -0.95 -8.53
CA PHE A 278 7.92 -2.04 -9.39
C PHE A 278 9.23 -1.72 -10.14
N ASP A 279 10.08 -0.90 -9.54
CA ASP A 279 11.40 -0.49 -10.05
C ASP A 279 12.53 -0.89 -9.09
N VAL A 280 13.77 -0.65 -9.53
CA VAL A 280 14.98 -0.99 -8.76
C VAL A 280 15.70 0.30 -8.37
N PRO A 281 15.43 0.88 -7.19
CA PRO A 281 16.11 2.08 -6.76
C PRO A 281 17.61 1.82 -6.53
N LEU A 282 18.46 2.64 -7.14
CA LEU A 282 19.92 2.52 -7.08
C LEU A 282 20.49 3.16 -5.82
N LYS A 283 21.74 2.82 -5.45
CA LYS A 283 22.45 3.47 -4.34
C LYS A 283 22.75 4.95 -4.56
N THR A 284 22.73 5.39 -5.82
CA THR A 284 22.86 6.80 -6.22
C THR A 284 21.57 7.58 -5.97
N ASN A 285 20.48 6.92 -5.58
CA ASN A 285 19.24 7.57 -5.19
C ASN A 285 19.50 8.56 -4.04
N VAL A 286 18.85 9.72 -4.10
CA VAL A 286 19.01 10.81 -3.12
C VAL A 286 18.59 10.41 -1.70
N GLY A 287 17.71 9.43 -1.55
CA GLY A 287 17.34 8.84 -0.26
C GLY A 287 18.42 7.92 0.32
N VAL A 288 19.48 7.59 -0.42
CA VAL A 288 20.53 6.63 0.00
C VAL A 288 21.92 7.27 -0.02
N SER A 289 22.27 7.94 -1.12
CA SER A 289 23.61 8.48 -1.35
C SER A 289 23.93 9.59 -0.34
N GLY A 290 24.91 9.34 0.53
CA GLY A 290 25.33 10.30 1.56
C GLY A 290 24.41 10.37 2.79
N VAL A 291 23.47 9.43 2.92
CA VAL A 291 22.56 9.30 4.06
C VAL A 291 23.07 8.21 5.01
N SER A 292 22.96 8.43 6.34
CA SER A 292 23.31 7.41 7.34
C SER A 292 22.45 6.16 7.14
N PRO A 293 22.99 4.93 7.32
CA PRO A 293 22.26 3.69 7.10
C PRO A 293 20.87 3.63 7.73
N GLY A 294 20.74 4.05 8.98
CA GLY A 294 19.49 4.02 9.73
C GLY A 294 18.44 5.05 9.26
N ARG A 295 18.84 5.99 8.41
CA ARG A 295 17.98 7.03 7.81
C ARG A 295 17.82 6.87 6.30
N ALA A 296 18.61 6.00 5.69
CA ALA A 296 18.59 5.78 4.25
C ALA A 296 17.28 5.09 3.85
N MET A 297 16.77 5.46 2.68
CA MET A 297 15.67 4.75 2.05
C MET A 297 16.07 3.28 1.85
N PRO A 298 15.23 2.32 2.27
CA PRO A 298 15.47 0.92 1.98
C PRO A 298 15.48 0.69 0.47
N VAL A 299 16.58 0.12 -0.04
CA VAL A 299 16.72 -0.28 -1.45
C VAL A 299 17.23 -1.72 -1.52
N PRO A 300 17.10 -2.42 -2.66
CA PRO A 300 17.55 -3.81 -2.78
C PRO A 300 19.02 -4.01 -2.39
N TYR A 301 19.85 -2.98 -2.58
CA TYR A 301 21.26 -2.99 -2.24
C TYR A 301 21.57 -2.79 -0.75
N THR A 302 20.62 -2.30 0.04
CA THR A 302 20.77 -2.13 1.49
C THR A 302 19.99 -3.19 2.27
N ALA A 303 19.27 -4.06 1.56
CA ALA A 303 18.53 -5.16 2.14
C ALA A 303 19.45 -6.21 2.80
N ALA A 304 18.90 -7.08 3.63
CA ALA A 304 19.54 -8.23 4.25
C ALA A 304 20.12 -9.19 3.20
N CYS A 305 19.58 -9.20 1.98
CA CYS A 305 20.17 -9.85 0.80
C CYS A 305 21.60 -9.33 0.49
N GLY A 306 21.88 -8.07 0.83
CA GLY A 306 23.23 -7.46 0.81
C GLY A 306 24.19 -8.02 1.85
N THR A 307 23.77 -9.00 2.67
CA THR A 307 24.66 -9.84 3.49
C THR A 307 25.35 -10.89 2.63
N CYS A 308 24.69 -11.39 1.57
CA CYS A 308 25.25 -12.39 0.66
C CYS A 308 26.13 -11.80 -0.45
N HIS A 309 26.08 -10.48 -0.66
CA HIS A 309 26.83 -9.77 -1.70
C HIS A 309 27.55 -8.55 -1.13
N ILE A 310 28.83 -8.36 -1.49
CA ILE A 310 29.53 -7.11 -1.18
C ILE A 310 28.95 -6.03 -2.10
N VAL A 311 28.07 -5.24 -1.53
CA VAL A 311 27.27 -4.25 -2.24
C VAL A 311 28.15 -3.31 -3.07
N SER A 312 29.28 -2.83 -2.54
CA SER A 312 30.24 -1.97 -3.26
C SER A 312 30.91 -2.63 -4.48
N GLU A 313 30.82 -3.96 -4.61
CA GLU A 313 31.43 -4.74 -5.69
C GLU A 313 30.43 -5.15 -6.77
N LEU A 314 29.14 -4.88 -6.58
CA LEU A 314 28.15 -5.08 -7.64
C LEU A 314 28.41 -4.04 -8.74
N PRO A 315 28.68 -4.48 -9.99
CA PRO A 315 29.00 -3.56 -11.07
C PRO A 315 27.84 -2.60 -11.33
N PHE A 316 28.14 -1.31 -11.30
CA PHE A 316 27.17 -0.25 -11.53
C PHE A 316 26.78 -0.20 -13.02
N ARG A 317 25.49 -0.06 -13.28
CA ARG A 317 24.96 0.63 -14.45
C ARG A 317 23.80 1.53 -14.05
#